data_AF-D4FB50-F1
#
_entry.id   AF-D4FB50-F1
#
_cell.length_a   1.000
_cell.length_b   1.000
_cell.length_c   1.000
_cell.angle_alpha   90.00
_cell.angle_beta   90.00
_cell.angle_gamma   90.00
#
_symmetry.space_group_name_H-M   'P 1'
#
loop_
_entity.id
_entity.type
_entity.pdbx_description
1 polymer ?
#
loop_
_entity_poly.entity_id
_entity_poly.type
_entity_poly.pdbx_seq_one_letter_code
_entity_poly.pdbx_strand_id
1 'polypeptide(L)'
;FRCPLPALAQAYSVFANGKIGKSAEQMTWGAAGFNQSGVGMTATETIFANPQILACDPYLPTSGITEDSITDVVLPYVTSAREGAARLGELIETYGAGEGFGVAFIDRDEIWYLETGSAHQWLATRLPESRYFVTGNQGRLRAYDPDDQENYMASATLITFAQQQGFYDAERDGAFDFERVYTRHDDPHDHYYNYPRVFALQQLYTP
;
A
#
# COMPACT_ATOMS: atom_id res chain seq x y z
N PHE A 1 -11.88 3.24 -11.62
CA PHE A 1 -10.52 3.47 -12.16
C PHE A 1 -10.42 3.25 -13.67
N ARG A 2 -9.63 4.06 -14.39
CA ARG A 2 -9.19 3.78 -15.78
C ARG A 2 -7.80 4.39 -16.01
N CYS A 3 -6.86 3.63 -16.56
CA CYS A 3 -5.53 4.12 -16.95
C CYS A 3 -5.09 3.52 -18.30
N PRO A 4 -4.19 4.20 -19.05
CA PRO A 4 -3.51 3.58 -20.18
C PRO A 4 -2.58 2.47 -19.70
N LEU A 5 -2.59 1.35 -20.39
CA LEU A 5 -1.72 0.21 -20.10
C LEU A 5 -0.56 0.17 -21.10
N PRO A 6 0.66 -0.24 -20.68
CA PRO A 6 1.73 -0.53 -21.62
C PRO A 6 1.30 -1.55 -22.67
N ALA A 7 1.81 -1.39 -23.90
CA ALA A 7 1.39 -2.23 -25.03
C ALA A 7 1.74 -3.72 -24.87
N LEU A 8 2.74 -4.03 -24.04
CA LEU A 8 3.18 -5.39 -23.77
C LEU A 8 2.95 -5.71 -22.30
N ALA A 9 2.18 -6.78 -22.06
CA ALA A 9 1.95 -7.37 -20.76
C ALA A 9 2.65 -8.74 -20.71
N GLN A 10 3.28 -9.05 -19.58
CA GLN A 10 3.73 -10.40 -19.27
C GLN A 10 2.53 -11.29 -18.97
N ALA A 11 2.66 -12.60 -19.18
CA ALA A 11 1.70 -13.53 -18.60
C ALA A 11 1.85 -13.55 -17.08
N TYR A 12 0.74 -13.75 -16.38
CA TYR A 12 0.69 -13.78 -14.93
C TYR A 12 -0.45 -14.69 -14.46
N SER A 13 -0.28 -15.29 -13.30
CA SER A 13 -1.35 -15.97 -12.58
C SER A 13 -2.14 -14.96 -11.77
N VAL A 14 -3.42 -15.26 -11.55
CA VAL A 14 -4.26 -14.51 -10.60
C VAL A 14 -5.09 -15.47 -9.78
N PHE A 15 -5.26 -15.15 -8.51
CA PHE A 15 -6.29 -15.70 -7.66
C PHE A 15 -7.50 -14.76 -7.69
N ALA A 16 -8.33 -14.91 -8.72
CA ALA A 16 -9.49 -14.05 -8.91
C ALA A 16 -10.50 -14.24 -7.77
N ASN A 17 -10.85 -13.15 -7.07
CA ASN A 17 -11.84 -13.16 -5.98
C ASN A 17 -13.27 -12.99 -6.49
N GLY A 18 -13.61 -13.70 -7.58
CA GLY A 18 -14.95 -13.71 -8.15
C GLY A 18 -15.95 -14.31 -7.16
N LYS A 19 -17.02 -13.57 -6.85
CA LYS A 19 -18.12 -14.04 -6.00
C LYS A 19 -19.42 -14.11 -6.81
N ILE A 20 -20.29 -15.07 -6.47
CA ILE A 20 -21.63 -15.17 -7.03
C ILE A 20 -22.37 -13.84 -6.81
N GLY A 21 -22.97 -13.30 -7.88
CA GLY A 21 -23.70 -12.02 -7.86
C GLY A 21 -22.92 -10.79 -8.33
N LYS A 22 -21.64 -10.93 -8.66
CA LYS A 22 -20.82 -9.87 -9.28
C LYS A 22 -20.95 -9.85 -10.80
N SER A 23 -20.83 -8.67 -11.43
CA SER A 23 -20.74 -8.56 -12.90
C SER A 23 -19.45 -9.20 -13.42
N ALA A 24 -19.37 -9.47 -14.72
CA ALA A 24 -18.14 -9.99 -15.34
C ALA A 24 -16.94 -9.04 -15.12
N GLU A 25 -17.16 -7.71 -15.15
CA GLU A 25 -16.09 -6.76 -14.82
C GLU A 25 -15.68 -6.83 -13.34
N GLN A 26 -16.62 -7.15 -12.45
CA GLN A 26 -16.34 -7.32 -11.02
C GLN A 26 -15.77 -8.71 -10.66
N MET A 27 -15.67 -9.61 -11.63
CA MET A 27 -15.07 -10.94 -11.43
C MET A 27 -13.56 -10.97 -11.70
N THR A 28 -12.98 -9.90 -12.26
CA THR A 28 -11.56 -9.82 -12.61
C THR A 28 -10.65 -9.41 -11.44
N TRP A 29 -11.12 -9.51 -10.19
CA TRP A 29 -10.36 -9.06 -9.01
C TRP A 29 -9.13 -9.93 -8.76
N GLY A 30 -8.01 -9.62 -9.42
CA GLY A 30 -6.73 -10.26 -9.17
C GLY A 30 -6.29 -9.97 -7.74
N ALA A 31 -6.52 -10.89 -6.80
CA ALA A 31 -6.18 -10.66 -5.39
C ALA A 31 -4.68 -10.88 -5.12
N ALA A 32 -4.10 -11.85 -5.81
CA ALA A 32 -2.68 -12.17 -5.72
C ALA A 32 -2.24 -12.95 -6.95
N GLY A 33 -0.93 -13.02 -7.20
CA GLY A 33 -0.40 -13.76 -8.33
C GLY A 33 1.10 -13.64 -8.50
N PHE A 34 1.61 -14.30 -9.53
CA PHE A 34 2.99 -14.19 -9.99
C PHE A 34 3.03 -13.94 -11.49
N ASN A 35 3.97 -13.11 -11.96
CA ASN A 35 4.22 -12.92 -13.39
C ASN A 35 5.34 -13.81 -13.92
N GLN A 36 5.58 -13.77 -15.24
CA GLN A 36 6.63 -14.53 -15.92
C GLN A 36 8.07 -14.19 -15.48
N SER A 37 8.29 -13.00 -14.92
CA SER A 37 9.58 -12.60 -14.35
C SER A 37 9.79 -13.14 -12.92
N GLY A 38 8.80 -13.83 -12.34
CA GLY A 38 8.87 -14.35 -10.98
C GLY A 38 8.53 -13.31 -9.90
N VAL A 39 8.00 -12.15 -10.27
CA VAL A 39 7.49 -11.17 -9.32
C VAL A 39 6.15 -11.67 -8.79
N GLY A 40 6.01 -11.72 -7.47
CA GLY A 40 4.76 -11.99 -6.77
C GLY A 40 4.14 -10.71 -6.22
N MET A 41 2.82 -10.69 -6.13
CA MET A 41 2.07 -9.56 -5.59
C MET A 41 0.81 -10.05 -4.88
N THR A 42 0.43 -9.36 -3.80
CA THR A 42 -0.89 -9.50 -3.19
C THR A 42 -1.48 -8.14 -2.89
N ALA A 43 -2.71 -7.93 -3.36
CA ALA A 43 -3.49 -6.72 -3.22
C ALA A 43 -4.95 -7.11 -2.89
N THR A 44 -5.50 -6.75 -1.74
CA THR A 44 -5.01 -5.77 -0.75
C THR A 44 -5.18 -6.22 0.69
N GLU A 45 -4.46 -5.56 1.58
CA GLU A 45 -4.85 -5.42 2.99
C GLU A 45 -5.60 -4.09 3.12
N THR A 46 -6.91 -4.08 3.39
CA THR A 46 -7.63 -2.82 3.61
C THR A 46 -7.11 -2.12 4.86
N ILE A 47 -6.70 -0.85 4.75
CA ILE A 47 -6.22 -0.01 5.86
C ILE A 47 -7.00 1.30 5.91
N PHE A 48 -6.85 2.04 7.01
CA PHE A 48 -7.64 3.25 7.25
C PHE A 48 -6.74 4.47 7.49
N ALA A 49 -6.96 5.49 6.65
CA ALA A 49 -6.28 6.77 6.77
C ALA A 49 -6.91 7.68 7.83
N ASN A 50 -6.11 8.64 8.31
CA ASN A 50 -6.53 9.70 9.20
C ASN A 50 -7.67 10.52 8.56
N PRO A 51 -8.87 10.62 9.18
CA PRO A 51 -9.99 11.37 8.63
C PRO A 51 -9.68 12.86 8.38
N GLN A 52 -8.78 13.45 9.16
CA GLN A 52 -8.39 14.85 8.99
C GLN A 52 -7.49 15.04 7.75
N ILE A 53 -6.59 14.08 7.48
CA ILE A 53 -5.83 14.06 6.23
C ILE A 53 -6.76 13.88 5.03
N LEU A 54 -7.73 12.96 5.13
CA LEU A 54 -8.72 12.73 4.07
C LEU A 54 -9.62 13.94 3.80
N ALA A 55 -9.77 14.87 4.75
CA ALA A 55 -10.46 16.13 4.50
C ALA A 55 -9.66 17.06 3.57
N CYS A 56 -8.33 16.92 3.54
CA CYS A 56 -7.43 17.69 2.68
C CYS A 56 -7.12 16.97 1.36
N ASP A 57 -7.07 15.64 1.35
CA ASP A 57 -6.80 14.80 0.18
C ASP A 57 -7.70 13.55 0.16
N PRO A 58 -8.99 13.72 -0.21
CA PRO A 58 -10.01 12.67 -0.09
C PRO A 58 -9.82 11.59 -1.15
N TYR A 59 -10.09 10.33 -0.74
CA TYR A 59 -10.18 9.21 -1.67
C TYR A 59 -11.13 9.49 -2.83
N LEU A 60 -10.81 8.89 -3.98
CA LEU A 60 -11.53 9.06 -5.24
C LEU A 60 -12.28 7.77 -5.62
N PRO A 61 -13.38 7.39 -4.93
CA PRO A 61 -14.00 6.07 -5.05
C PRO A 61 -14.52 5.71 -6.45
N THR A 62 -14.72 6.70 -7.32
CA THR A 62 -15.23 6.49 -8.69
C THR A 62 -14.11 6.52 -9.75
N SER A 63 -13.03 7.25 -9.51
CA SER A 63 -11.97 7.51 -10.49
C SER A 63 -10.61 6.96 -10.10
N GLY A 64 -10.28 6.91 -8.82
CA GLY A 64 -9.02 6.42 -8.28
C GLY A 64 -8.87 4.90 -8.38
N ILE A 65 -7.64 4.44 -8.16
CA ILE A 65 -7.26 3.03 -8.15
C ILE A 65 -7.76 2.33 -6.87
N THR A 66 -8.32 1.14 -7.03
CA THR A 66 -8.94 0.32 -5.97
C THR A 66 -8.50 -1.14 -6.09
N GLU A 67 -8.68 -1.93 -5.03
CA GLU A 67 -8.24 -3.32 -4.86
C GLU A 67 -8.55 -4.22 -6.07
N ASP A 68 -9.68 -3.97 -6.71
CA ASP A 68 -10.19 -4.69 -7.86
C ASP A 68 -9.33 -4.57 -9.11
N SER A 69 -8.46 -3.56 -9.18
CA SER A 69 -7.66 -3.24 -10.37
C SER A 69 -6.16 -3.31 -10.15
N ILE A 70 -5.67 -3.19 -8.91
CA ILE A 70 -4.23 -3.02 -8.62
C ILE A 70 -3.38 -4.13 -9.23
N THR A 71 -3.73 -5.41 -9.02
CA THR A 71 -2.94 -6.53 -9.57
C THR A 71 -2.87 -6.50 -11.09
N ASP A 72 -4.00 -6.27 -11.77
CA ASP A 72 -4.08 -6.36 -13.23
C ASP A 72 -3.37 -5.20 -13.94
N VAL A 73 -3.30 -4.03 -13.29
CA VAL A 73 -2.64 -2.84 -13.86
C VAL A 73 -1.18 -2.70 -13.44
N VAL A 74 -0.71 -3.49 -12.46
CA VAL A 74 0.67 -3.47 -11.96
C VAL A 74 1.44 -4.73 -12.35
N LEU A 75 1.02 -5.90 -11.87
CA LEU A 75 1.79 -7.15 -11.92
C LEU A 75 2.27 -7.55 -13.34
N PRO A 76 1.48 -7.40 -14.42
CA PRO A 76 1.93 -7.80 -15.76
C PRO A 76 3.01 -6.90 -16.36
N TYR A 77 3.32 -5.77 -15.73
CA TYR A 77 4.13 -4.69 -16.31
C TYR A 77 5.42 -4.40 -15.54
N VAL A 78 5.80 -5.27 -14.62
CA VAL A 78 6.97 -5.08 -13.74
C VAL A 78 7.87 -6.32 -13.75
N THR A 79 9.17 -6.14 -13.53
CA THR A 79 10.17 -7.21 -13.56
C THR A 79 10.89 -7.40 -12.21
N SER A 80 10.63 -6.53 -11.24
CA SER A 80 11.06 -6.69 -9.84
C SER A 80 9.95 -6.23 -8.86
N ALA A 81 10.07 -6.62 -7.59
CA ALA A 81 9.20 -6.19 -6.51
C ALA A 81 9.27 -4.67 -6.30
N ARG A 82 10.48 -4.12 -6.40
CA ARG A 82 10.74 -2.67 -6.35
C ARG A 82 10.01 -1.93 -7.47
N GLU A 83 10.08 -2.42 -8.70
CA GLU A 83 9.30 -1.87 -9.82
C GLU A 83 7.80 -1.98 -9.59
N GLY A 84 7.33 -3.07 -8.96
CA GLY A 84 5.95 -3.24 -8.50
C GLY A 84 5.48 -2.09 -7.61
N ALA A 85 6.22 -1.82 -6.53
CA ALA A 85 5.91 -0.74 -5.61
C ALA A 85 6.02 0.64 -6.28
N ALA A 86 7.06 0.89 -7.08
CA ALA A 86 7.23 2.15 -7.79
C ALA A 86 6.09 2.43 -8.78
N ARG A 87 5.68 1.42 -9.56
CA ARG A 87 4.56 1.54 -10.50
C ARG A 87 3.25 1.84 -9.80
N LEU A 88 2.96 1.15 -8.69
CA LEU A 88 1.75 1.42 -7.92
C LEU A 88 1.78 2.85 -7.35
N GLY A 89 2.92 3.29 -6.84
CA GLY A 89 3.15 4.66 -6.40
C GLY A 89 2.85 5.72 -7.48
N GLU A 90 3.37 5.53 -8.70
CA GLU A 90 3.09 6.41 -9.84
C GLU A 90 1.59 6.47 -10.18
N LEU A 91 0.90 5.34 -10.11
CA LEU A 91 -0.55 5.28 -10.35
C LEU A 91 -1.34 6.02 -9.26
N ILE A 92 -0.92 5.91 -7.99
CA ILE A 92 -1.51 6.64 -6.86
C ILE A 92 -1.31 8.15 -7.06
N GLU A 93 -0.11 8.59 -7.41
CA GLU A 93 0.17 10.01 -7.64
C GLU A 93 -0.58 10.59 -8.84
N THR A 94 -0.72 9.80 -9.91
CA THR A 94 -1.32 10.26 -11.17
C THR A 94 -2.86 10.24 -11.14
N TYR A 95 -3.45 9.23 -10.51
CA TYR A 95 -4.89 8.97 -10.61
C TYR A 95 -5.62 8.99 -9.26
N GLY A 96 -4.87 9.03 -8.16
CA GLY A 96 -5.39 8.92 -6.80
C GLY A 96 -5.82 7.49 -6.45
N ALA A 97 -5.83 7.19 -5.15
CA ALA A 97 -6.42 6.01 -4.56
C ALA A 97 -7.92 6.23 -4.33
N GLY A 98 -8.73 5.21 -4.63
CA GLY A 98 -10.17 5.20 -4.36
C GLY A 98 -10.52 4.70 -2.96
N GLU A 99 -9.57 4.08 -2.26
CA GLU A 99 -9.71 3.54 -0.92
C GLU A 99 -8.33 3.38 -0.25
N GLY A 100 -8.31 3.01 1.04
CA GLY A 100 -7.08 2.75 1.77
C GLY A 100 -6.63 1.30 1.66
N PHE A 101 -5.40 1.07 1.22
CA PHE A 101 -4.85 -0.27 1.04
C PHE A 101 -3.35 -0.38 1.36
N GLY A 102 -2.99 -1.57 1.80
CA GLY A 102 -1.63 -2.10 1.81
C GLY A 102 -1.44 -3.13 0.69
N VAL A 103 -0.25 -3.14 0.07
CA VAL A 103 0.10 -4.07 -1.02
C VAL A 103 1.52 -4.59 -0.81
N ALA A 104 1.68 -5.92 -0.89
CA ALA A 104 2.99 -6.56 -0.83
C ALA A 104 3.45 -6.99 -2.23
N PHE A 105 4.74 -6.80 -2.49
CA PHE A 105 5.44 -7.24 -3.69
C PHE A 105 6.64 -8.08 -3.27
N ILE A 106 6.89 -9.18 -3.96
CA ILE A 106 8.02 -10.07 -3.68
C ILE A 106 8.71 -10.41 -4.99
N ASP A 107 10.01 -10.59 -4.96
CA ASP A 107 10.75 -11.29 -6.00
C ASP A 107 11.78 -12.23 -5.37
N ARG A 108 12.79 -12.64 -6.13
CA ARG A 108 13.85 -13.53 -5.67
C ARG A 108 14.79 -12.91 -4.63
N ASP A 109 14.86 -11.59 -4.56
CA ASP A 109 15.88 -10.84 -3.81
C ASP A 109 15.26 -9.92 -2.74
N GLU A 110 14.07 -9.33 -2.98
CA GLU A 110 13.48 -8.34 -2.08
C GLU A 110 11.97 -8.57 -1.82
N ILE A 111 11.50 -8.05 -0.68
CA ILE A 111 10.07 -7.87 -0.37
C ILE A 111 9.82 -6.38 -0.13
N TRP A 112 8.81 -5.84 -0.79
CA TRP A 112 8.33 -4.47 -0.63
C TRP A 112 6.91 -4.45 -0.09
N TYR A 113 6.63 -3.54 0.83
CA TYR A 113 5.28 -3.31 1.34
C TYR A 113 4.93 -1.83 1.21
N LEU A 114 3.84 -1.53 0.51
CA LEU A 114 3.32 -0.19 0.24
C LEU A 114 2.02 0.02 1.02
N GLU A 115 1.86 1.19 1.65
CA GLU A 115 0.62 1.67 2.25
C GLU A 115 0.21 3.02 1.65
N THR A 116 -1.08 3.19 1.36
CA THR A 116 -1.67 4.51 1.08
C THR A 116 -1.86 5.30 2.38
N GLY A 117 -1.48 6.58 2.36
CA GLY A 117 -1.78 7.53 3.44
C GLY A 117 -3.00 8.43 3.15
N SER A 118 -3.31 8.65 1.88
CA SER A 118 -4.49 9.41 1.41
C SER A 118 -4.74 9.09 -0.08
N ALA A 119 -5.49 9.90 -0.81
CA ALA A 119 -5.65 9.68 -2.25
C ALA A 119 -4.32 9.73 -3.01
N HIS A 120 -3.41 10.64 -2.70
CA HIS A 120 -2.18 10.81 -3.47
C HIS A 120 -0.90 10.62 -2.65
N GLN A 121 -1.02 10.40 -1.33
CA GLN A 121 0.13 10.18 -0.45
C GLN A 121 0.29 8.69 -0.16
N TRP A 122 1.52 8.19 -0.24
CA TRP A 122 1.85 6.78 -0.03
C TRP A 122 3.29 6.62 0.46
N LEU A 123 3.55 5.49 1.12
CA LEU A 123 4.88 5.08 1.56
C LEU A 123 5.05 3.59 1.26
N ALA A 124 6.20 3.21 0.72
CA ALA A 124 6.64 1.83 0.59
C ALA A 124 7.99 1.61 1.25
N THR A 125 8.16 0.44 1.84
CA THR A 125 9.39 0.03 2.52
C THR A 125 9.87 -1.32 1.99
N ARG A 126 11.19 -1.44 1.81
CA ARG A 126 11.84 -2.75 1.67
C ARG A 126 11.85 -3.41 3.04
N LEU A 127 11.25 -4.59 3.14
CA LEU A 127 11.30 -5.36 4.37
C LEU A 127 12.69 -6.01 4.51
N PRO A 128 13.36 -5.88 5.67
CA PRO A 128 14.67 -6.49 5.86
C PRO A 128 14.61 -8.02 5.76
N GLU A 129 15.58 -8.63 5.06
CA GLU A 129 15.66 -10.08 4.81
C GLU A 129 15.64 -10.95 6.09
N SER A 130 16.12 -10.41 7.21
CA SER A 130 16.20 -11.09 8.51
C SER A 130 14.97 -10.89 9.39
N ARG A 131 13.90 -10.29 8.86
CA ARG A 131 12.68 -9.96 9.61
C ARG A 131 11.44 -10.51 8.91
N TYR A 132 10.37 -10.62 9.69
CA TYR A 132 9.03 -10.84 9.17
C TYR A 132 8.17 -9.61 9.44
N PHE A 133 7.11 -9.44 8.65
CA PHE A 133 6.14 -8.38 8.82
C PHE A 133 4.76 -8.98 9.05
N VAL A 134 4.08 -8.52 10.10
CA VAL A 134 2.71 -8.92 10.40
C VAL A 134 1.85 -7.66 10.37
N THR A 135 0.81 -7.71 9.55
CA THR A 135 -0.17 -6.65 9.48
C THR A 135 -1.59 -7.15 9.73
N GLY A 136 -2.48 -6.21 10.00
CA GLY A 136 -3.93 -6.37 10.00
C GLY A 136 -4.54 -5.19 9.25
N ASN A 137 -5.83 -4.93 9.45
CA ASN A 137 -6.54 -3.87 8.72
C ASN A 137 -6.27 -2.48 9.33
N GLN A 138 -5.01 -2.09 9.40
CA GLN A 138 -4.49 -0.86 9.98
C GLN A 138 -3.13 -0.55 9.32
N GLY A 139 -2.83 0.71 9.04
CA GLY A 139 -1.50 1.10 8.57
C GLY A 139 -0.45 0.91 9.67
N ARG A 140 0.77 0.53 9.29
CA ARG A 140 1.85 0.12 10.20
C ARG A 140 3.22 0.68 9.84
N LEU A 141 3.39 1.23 8.64
CA LEU A 141 4.65 1.85 8.26
C LEU A 141 4.86 3.11 9.10
N ARG A 142 6.02 3.24 9.75
CA ARG A 142 6.32 4.35 10.67
C ARG A 142 7.43 5.22 10.14
N ALA A 143 8.67 4.79 10.35
CA ALA A 143 9.85 5.54 9.96
C ALA A 143 9.92 5.66 8.44
N TYR A 144 10.30 6.85 7.98
CA TYR A 144 10.63 7.14 6.60
C TYR A 144 11.84 8.07 6.57
N ASP A 145 12.89 7.64 5.89
CA ASP A 145 14.07 8.46 5.59
C ASP A 145 14.06 8.79 4.09
N PRO A 146 13.84 10.06 3.69
CA PRO A 146 13.81 10.45 2.29
C PRO A 146 15.19 10.33 1.60
N ASP A 147 16.28 10.25 2.35
CA ASP A 147 17.62 10.09 1.78
C ASP A 147 18.00 8.61 1.55
N ASP A 148 17.27 7.67 2.18
CA ASP A 148 17.46 6.22 1.99
C ASP A 148 16.59 5.68 0.85
N GLN A 149 17.12 5.86 -0.36
CA GLN A 149 16.53 5.35 -1.61
C GLN A 149 16.65 3.82 -1.78
N GLU A 150 17.41 3.14 -0.91
CA GLU A 150 17.52 1.69 -0.96
C GLU A 150 16.31 1.04 -0.30
N ASN A 151 15.88 1.56 0.85
CA ASN A 151 14.85 0.94 1.67
C ASN A 151 13.50 1.65 1.63
N TYR A 152 13.42 2.86 1.08
CA TYR A 152 12.18 3.63 1.03
C TYR A 152 11.83 4.13 -0.37
N MET A 153 10.52 4.17 -0.65
CA MET A 153 9.92 4.92 -1.75
C MET A 153 8.64 5.57 -1.22
N ALA A 154 8.34 6.79 -1.64
CA ALA A 154 7.16 7.51 -1.17
C ALA A 154 6.70 8.52 -2.20
N SER A 155 5.50 9.06 -2.02
CA SER A 155 5.08 10.23 -2.77
C SER A 155 6.06 11.38 -2.57
N ALA A 156 6.43 12.06 -3.67
CA ALA A 156 7.39 13.16 -3.64
C ALA A 156 6.96 14.32 -2.70
N THR A 157 5.66 14.42 -2.42
CA THR A 157 5.08 15.43 -1.55
C THR A 157 4.75 14.93 -0.14
N LEU A 158 5.11 13.70 0.24
CA LEU A 158 4.68 13.07 1.50
C LEU A 158 4.90 13.96 2.72
N ILE A 159 6.15 14.38 2.97
CA ILE A 159 6.46 15.20 4.14
C ILE A 159 5.94 16.64 3.98
N THR A 160 6.11 17.23 2.79
CA THR A 160 5.75 18.63 2.56
C THR A 160 4.25 18.86 2.61
N PHE A 161 3.44 17.90 2.15
CA PHE A 161 1.98 17.92 2.28
C PHE A 161 1.57 17.89 3.76
N ALA A 162 2.12 16.96 4.54
CA ALA A 162 1.83 16.88 5.97
C ALA A 162 2.18 18.18 6.73
N GLN A 163 3.30 18.81 6.38
CA GLN A 163 3.70 20.11 6.93
C GLN A 163 2.75 21.25 6.53
N GLN A 164 2.42 21.35 5.25
CA GLN A 164 1.54 22.41 4.73
C GLN A 164 0.14 22.34 5.34
N GLN A 165 -0.35 21.13 5.62
CA GLN A 165 -1.65 20.91 6.25
C GLN A 165 -1.60 20.94 7.79
N GLY A 166 -0.42 21.11 8.38
CA GLY A 166 -0.23 21.23 9.84
C GLY A 166 -0.24 19.92 10.62
N PHE A 167 -0.16 18.78 9.94
CA PHE A 167 -0.13 17.44 10.56
C PHE A 167 1.26 16.99 11.02
N TYR A 168 2.32 17.66 10.56
CA TYR A 168 3.69 17.36 10.95
C TYR A 168 4.54 18.64 11.04
N ASP A 169 5.31 18.76 12.11
CA ASP A 169 6.33 19.80 12.28
C ASP A 169 7.60 19.14 12.84
N ALA A 170 8.72 19.28 12.13
CA ALA A 170 9.96 18.58 12.50
C ALA A 170 10.58 19.08 13.82
N GLU A 171 10.38 20.35 14.18
CA GLU A 171 10.88 20.90 15.45
C GLU A 171 10.04 20.39 16.63
N ARG A 172 8.72 20.27 16.44
CA ARG A 172 7.77 19.79 17.45
C ARG A 172 7.79 18.27 17.60
N ASP A 173 7.78 17.55 16.47
CA ASP A 173 7.44 16.13 16.41
C ASP A 173 8.65 15.21 16.25
N GLY A 174 9.82 15.77 15.95
CA GLY A 174 11.05 15.03 15.69
C GLY A 174 11.04 14.34 14.33
N ALA A 175 11.47 13.08 14.29
CA ALA A 175 11.47 12.28 13.06
C ALA A 175 10.04 12.04 12.53
N PHE A 176 9.91 11.96 11.20
CA PHE A 176 8.64 11.70 10.56
C PHE A 176 8.13 10.27 10.88
N ASP A 177 6.86 10.17 11.25
CA ASP A 177 6.19 8.90 11.56
C ASP A 177 4.90 8.81 10.73
N PHE A 178 4.95 7.99 9.67
CA PHE A 178 3.88 7.84 8.69
C PHE A 178 2.58 7.35 9.34
N GLU A 179 2.64 6.33 10.19
CA GLU A 179 1.47 5.78 10.90
C GLU A 179 0.77 6.85 11.71
N ARG A 180 1.52 7.62 12.51
CA ARG A 180 0.96 8.71 13.33
C ARG A 180 0.30 9.80 12.50
N VAL A 181 0.86 10.15 11.35
CA VAL A 181 0.38 11.27 10.51
C VAL A 181 -0.81 10.83 9.65
N TYR A 182 -0.64 9.72 8.93
CA TYR A 182 -1.48 9.33 7.81
C TYR A 182 -2.53 8.27 8.13
N THR A 183 -2.42 7.56 9.26
CA THR A 183 -3.35 6.46 9.59
C THR A 183 -4.29 6.84 10.73
N ARG A 184 -5.30 6.00 11.01
CA ARG A 184 -6.11 6.12 12.22
C ARG A 184 -5.32 5.68 13.46
N HIS A 185 -4.34 6.49 13.85
CA HIS A 185 -3.51 6.24 15.01
C HIS A 185 -4.36 6.08 16.28
N ASP A 186 -4.08 5.03 17.06
CA ASP A 186 -4.80 4.68 18.29
C ASP A 186 -6.32 4.57 18.15
N ASP A 187 -6.82 4.06 17.01
CA ASP A 187 -8.25 3.79 16.83
C ASP A 187 -8.71 2.75 17.87
N PRO A 188 -9.73 3.03 18.72
CA PRO A 188 -10.26 2.06 19.66
C PRO A 188 -10.73 0.75 19.02
N HIS A 189 -11.05 0.77 17.72
CA HIS A 189 -11.40 -0.43 16.94
C HIS A 189 -10.22 -1.40 16.81
N ASP A 190 -8.98 -0.89 16.81
CA ASP A 190 -7.78 -1.70 16.68
C ASP A 190 -7.58 -2.63 17.86
N HIS A 191 -8.04 -2.24 19.05
CA HIS A 191 -7.87 -3.02 20.29
C HIS A 191 -8.54 -4.39 20.24
N TYR A 192 -9.60 -4.54 19.43
CA TYR A 192 -10.31 -5.81 19.29
C TYR A 192 -10.24 -6.39 17.88
N TYR A 193 -10.08 -5.57 16.84
CA TYR A 193 -10.07 -6.06 15.45
C TYR A 193 -8.65 -6.32 14.92
N ASN A 194 -7.68 -5.47 15.24
CA ASN A 194 -6.35 -5.49 14.60
C ASN A 194 -5.24 -6.00 15.52
N TYR A 195 -5.09 -5.42 16.71
CA TYR A 195 -4.02 -5.75 17.65
C TYR A 195 -4.00 -7.21 18.09
N PRO A 196 -5.13 -7.89 18.37
CA PRO A 196 -5.10 -9.30 18.75
C PRO A 196 -4.52 -10.22 17.66
N ARG A 197 -4.81 -9.94 16.38
CA ARG A 197 -4.29 -10.71 15.23
C ARG A 197 -2.77 -10.58 15.13
N VAL A 198 -2.29 -9.34 15.23
CA VAL A 198 -0.86 -9.06 15.15
C VAL A 198 -0.12 -9.59 16.36
N PHE A 199 -0.65 -9.35 17.56
CA PHE A 199 -0.07 -9.83 18.82
C PHE A 199 0.09 -11.36 18.83
N ALA A 200 -0.95 -12.10 18.42
CA ALA A 200 -0.89 -13.56 18.39
C ALA A 200 0.23 -14.09 17.50
N LEU A 201 0.41 -13.51 16.30
CA LEU A 201 1.48 -13.92 15.38
C LEU A 201 2.86 -13.43 15.84
N GLN A 202 2.94 -12.24 16.44
CA GLN A 202 4.18 -11.74 17.03
C GLN A 202 4.64 -12.66 18.17
N GLN A 203 3.74 -13.08 19.06
CA GLN A 203 4.05 -14.05 20.13
C GLN A 203 4.42 -15.44 19.58
N LEU A 204 3.88 -15.83 18.43
CA LEU A 204 4.20 -17.12 17.79
C LEU A 204 5.62 -17.11 17.20
N TYR A 205 6.01 -16.03 16.52
CA TYR A 205 7.29 -15.96 15.79
C TYR A 205 8.42 -15.27 16.58
N THR A 206 8.08 -14.44 17.56
CA THR A 206 8.99 -13.78 18.51
C THR A 206 8.40 -13.87 19.94
N PRO A 207 8.52 -15.03 20.60
CA PRO A 207 7.97 -15.26 21.94
C PRO A 207 8.66 -14.45 23.03
#